data_AF-A0A081FTL9-F1
#
_entry.id   AF-A0A081FTL9-F1
#
_cell.length_a   1.000
_cell.length_b   1.000
_cell.length_c   1.000
_cell.angle_alpha   90.00
_cell.angle_beta   90.00
_cell.angle_gamma   90.00
#
_symmetry.space_group_name_H-M   'P 1'
#
loop_
_entity.id
_entity.type
_entity.pdbx_description
1 polymer ?
#
loop_
_entity_poly.entity_id
_entity_poly.type
_entity_poly.pdbx_seq_one_letter_code
_entity_poly.pdbx_strand_id
1 'polypeptide(L)'
;MTAMTKRQALHLQNEMQQSNRQSKRHPLLSETDINNILVNGAKISLSKLKRAKTFDARLYYFAEIGVFLEVSLSRGAGISDETRNHLREIHLEATHWHMQANKQFNLASA
;
A
#
# COMPACT_ATOMS: atom_id res chain seq x y z
N MET A 1 19.18 -43.86 31.65
CA MET A 1 19.10 -42.78 30.65
C MET A 1 18.51 -43.37 29.37
N THR A 2 17.25 -43.07 29.05
CA THR A 2 16.55 -43.67 27.92
C THR A 2 17.07 -43.02 26.63
N ALA A 3 17.72 -43.82 25.77
CA ALA A 3 18.25 -43.34 24.51
C ALA A 3 17.10 -42.96 23.55
N MET A 4 17.15 -41.74 23.02
CA MET A 4 16.16 -41.24 22.06
C MET A 4 16.22 -42.08 20.78
N THR A 5 15.05 -42.54 20.30
CA THR A 5 14.98 -43.34 19.07
C THR A 5 15.22 -42.49 17.83
N LYS A 6 15.77 -43.08 16.77
CA LYS A 6 16.09 -42.39 15.49
C LYS A 6 14.91 -41.60 14.91
N ARG A 7 13.67 -42.05 15.15
CA ARG A 7 12.43 -41.38 14.72
C ARG A 7 12.13 -40.11 15.51
N GLN A 8 12.38 -40.12 16.82
CA GLN A 8 12.21 -38.95 17.69
C GLN A 8 13.25 -37.87 17.39
N ALA A 9 14.49 -38.26 17.10
CA ALA A 9 15.56 -37.35 16.70
C ALA A 9 15.23 -36.64 15.36
N LEU A 10 14.62 -37.35 14.41
CA LEU A 10 14.23 -36.79 13.11
C LEU A 10 13.07 -35.79 13.22
N HIS A 11 12.13 -36.03 14.13
CA HIS A 11 11.03 -35.11 14.40
C HIS A 11 11.53 -33.81 15.04
N LEU A 12 12.42 -33.91 16.05
CA LEU A 12 13.07 -32.75 16.65
C LEU A 12 13.89 -31.96 15.62
N GLN A 13 14.63 -32.64 14.75
CA GLN A 13 15.37 -31.95 13.69
C GLN A 13 14.45 -31.20 12.73
N ASN A 14 13.31 -31.79 12.34
CA ASN A 14 12.34 -31.13 11.48
C ASN A 14 11.66 -29.93 12.17
N GLU A 15 11.32 -30.06 13.46
CA GLU A 15 10.75 -28.96 14.26
C GLU A 15 11.76 -27.82 14.45
N MET A 16 13.02 -28.14 14.74
CA MET A 16 14.11 -27.16 14.84
C MET A 16 14.38 -26.50 13.48
N GLN A 17 14.33 -27.24 12.37
CA GLN A 17 14.47 -26.66 11.02
C GLN A 17 13.30 -25.75 10.66
N GLN A 18 12.06 -26.09 11.01
CA GLN A 18 10.89 -25.25 10.79
C GLN A 18 10.93 -23.96 11.63
N SER A 19 11.29 -24.08 12.92
CA SER A 19 11.48 -22.94 13.82
C SER A 19 12.59 -22.01 13.30
N ASN A 20 13.70 -22.56 12.81
CA ASN A 20 14.80 -21.77 12.26
C ASN A 20 14.44 -21.13 10.90
N ARG A 21 13.58 -21.76 10.07
CA ARG A 21 13.01 -21.14 8.86
C ARG A 21 12.04 -20.01 9.16
N GLN A 22 11.27 -20.10 10.25
CA GLN A 22 10.42 -19.00 10.72
C GLN A 22 11.24 -17.84 11.29
N SER A 23 12.29 -18.14 12.05
CA SER A 23 13.20 -17.13 12.63
C SER A 23 14.09 -16.44 11.58
N LYS A 24 14.44 -17.14 10.49
CA LYS A 24 15.19 -16.58 9.34
C LYS A 24 14.33 -15.89 8.28
N ARG A 25 13.04 -15.65 8.54
CA ARG A 25 12.35 -14.56 7.86
C ARG A 25 12.76 -13.25 8.54
N HIS A 26 14.04 -12.88 8.42
CA HIS A 26 14.40 -11.48 8.47
C HIS A 26 13.92 -10.91 7.14
N PRO A 27 12.80 -10.17 7.10
CA PRO A 27 12.52 -9.43 5.88
C PRO A 27 13.71 -8.49 5.72
N LEU A 28 14.29 -8.44 4.54
CA LEU A 28 15.30 -7.46 4.17
C LEU A 28 14.65 -6.07 4.24
N LEU A 29 14.43 -5.55 5.44
CA LEU A 29 13.79 -4.26 5.76
C LEU A 29 14.78 -3.11 5.55
N SER A 30 15.47 -3.10 4.42
CA SER A 30 16.29 -1.96 4.00
C SER A 30 16.13 -1.62 2.51
N GLU A 31 15.36 -2.38 1.74
CA GLU A 31 15.06 -2.04 0.34
C GLU A 31 13.57 -1.70 0.18
N THR A 32 13.29 -0.41 0.38
CA THR A 32 12.03 0.30 0.08
C THR A 32 10.80 -0.12 0.90
N ASP A 33 10.47 0.67 1.93
CA ASP A 33 9.22 0.50 2.68
C ASP A 33 8.00 0.81 1.79
N ILE A 34 7.24 -0.24 1.47
CA ILE A 34 6.02 -0.18 0.65
C ILE A 34 5.02 0.86 1.16
N ASN A 35 4.93 1.05 2.48
CA ASN A 35 4.03 2.03 3.08
C ASN A 35 4.39 3.44 2.62
N ASN A 36 5.67 3.77 2.69
CA ASN A 36 6.19 5.06 2.22
C ASN A 36 6.04 5.23 0.71
N ILE A 37 6.28 4.17 -0.08
CA ILE A 37 6.11 4.24 -1.55
C ILE A 37 4.67 4.62 -1.90
N LEU A 38 3.69 3.93 -1.32
CA LEU A 38 2.28 4.14 -1.63
C LEU A 38 1.83 5.54 -1.21
N VAL A 39 2.14 5.95 0.02
CA VAL A 39 1.74 7.27 0.54
C VAL A 39 2.40 8.39 -0.27
N ASN A 40 3.69 8.28 -0.59
CA ASN A 40 4.39 9.30 -1.36
C ASN A 40 3.89 9.37 -2.81
N GLY A 41 3.63 8.22 -3.44
CA GLY A 41 3.03 8.16 -4.78
C GLY A 41 1.65 8.83 -4.84
N ALA A 42 0.80 8.56 -3.85
CA ALA A 42 -0.51 9.19 -3.74
C ALA A 42 -0.41 10.71 -3.49
N LYS A 43 0.52 11.16 -2.64
CA LYS A 43 0.77 12.60 -2.39
C LYS A 43 1.24 13.32 -3.65
N ILE A 44 2.17 12.73 -4.40
CA ILE A 44 2.67 13.31 -5.67
C ILE A 44 1.50 13.44 -6.67
N SER A 45 0.70 12.39 -6.80
CA SER A 45 -0.46 12.37 -7.70
C SER A 45 -1.50 13.43 -7.29
N LEU A 46 -1.76 13.59 -6.00
CA LEU A 46 -2.62 14.66 -5.48
C LEU A 46 -2.06 16.05 -5.79
N SER A 47 -0.76 16.29 -5.62
CA SER A 47 -0.13 17.56 -5.98
C SER A 47 -0.20 17.84 -7.49
N LYS A 48 -0.18 16.81 -8.34
CA LYS A 48 -0.40 16.95 -9.78
C LYS A 48 -1.86 17.24 -10.10
N LEU A 49 -2.81 16.55 -9.46
CA LEU A 49 -4.25 16.79 -9.59
C LEU A 49 -4.62 18.24 -9.26
N LYS A 50 -4.12 18.78 -8.15
CA LYS A 50 -4.39 20.17 -7.72
C LYS A 50 -3.89 21.21 -8.72
N ARG A 51 -2.85 20.90 -9.52
CA ARG A 51 -2.26 21.81 -10.51
C ARG A 51 -2.83 21.62 -11.92
N ALA A 52 -3.48 20.49 -12.19
CA ALA A 52 -3.97 20.12 -13.52
C ALA A 52 -5.10 21.06 -13.98
N LYS A 53 -4.95 21.60 -15.20
CA LYS A 53 -5.86 22.60 -15.78
C LYS A 53 -6.99 21.98 -16.60
N THR A 54 -6.74 20.84 -17.24
CA THR A 54 -7.72 20.13 -18.06
C THR A 54 -8.45 19.07 -17.26
N PHE A 55 -9.67 18.73 -17.69
CA PHE A 55 -10.46 17.65 -17.10
C PHE A 55 -9.72 16.31 -17.21
N ASP A 56 -9.21 15.96 -18.39
CA ASP A 56 -8.54 14.68 -18.63
C ASP A 56 -7.31 14.47 -17.75
N ALA A 57 -6.50 15.52 -17.56
CA ALA A 57 -5.34 15.44 -16.68
C ALA A 57 -5.77 15.24 -15.21
N ARG A 58 -6.83 15.92 -14.77
CA ARG A 58 -7.39 15.71 -13.42
C ARG A 58 -7.94 14.29 -13.27
N LEU A 59 -8.62 13.76 -14.29
CA LEU A 59 -9.17 12.40 -14.29
C LEU A 59 -8.06 11.36 -14.18
N TYR A 60 -6.97 11.53 -14.95
CA TYR A 60 -5.80 10.66 -14.90
C TYR A 60 -5.19 10.60 -13.49
N TYR A 61 -4.87 11.76 -12.89
CA TYR A 61 -4.26 11.79 -11.56
C TYR A 61 -5.24 11.34 -10.45
N PHE A 62 -6.54 11.57 -10.64
CA PHE A 62 -7.56 11.05 -9.71
C PHE A 62 -7.60 9.52 -9.75
N ALA A 63 -7.59 8.92 -10.93
CA ALA A 63 -7.53 7.48 -11.10
C ALA A 63 -6.24 6.88 -10.53
N GLU A 64 -5.09 7.53 -10.74
CA GLU A 64 -3.80 7.13 -10.17
C GLU A 64 -3.84 7.07 -8.63
N ILE A 65 -4.49 8.05 -7.98
CA ILE A 65 -4.72 8.03 -6.52
C ILE A 65 -5.59 6.84 -6.09
N GLY A 66 -6.63 6.52 -6.87
CA GLY A 66 -7.49 5.35 -6.64
C GLY A 66 -6.71 4.04 -6.67
N VAL A 67 -5.72 3.90 -7.57
CA VAL A 67 -4.86 2.72 -7.64
C VAL A 67 -4.08 2.50 -6.35
N PHE A 68 -3.48 3.55 -5.75
CA PHE A 68 -2.77 3.39 -4.48
C PHE A 68 -3.68 2.90 -3.36
N LEU A 69 -4.92 3.42 -3.29
CA LEU A 69 -5.91 2.96 -2.31
C LEU A 69 -6.29 1.49 -2.54
N GLU A 70 -6.53 1.07 -3.78
CA GLU A 70 -6.87 -0.32 -4.11
C GLU A 70 -5.73 -1.28 -3.73
N VAL A 71 -4.49 -0.92 -4.08
CA VAL A 71 -3.30 -1.71 -3.69
C VAL A 71 -3.22 -1.85 -2.17
N SER A 72 -3.60 -0.82 -1.41
CA SER A 72 -3.60 -0.86 0.06
C SER A 72 -4.55 -1.88 0.69
N LEU A 73 -5.55 -2.34 -0.08
CA LEU A 73 -6.51 -3.38 0.33
C LEU A 73 -5.97 -4.80 0.13
N SER A 74 -4.82 -4.94 -0.56
CA SER A 74 -4.19 -6.23 -0.81
C SER A 74 -3.69 -6.90 0.48
N ARG A 75 -4.16 -8.12 0.74
CA ARG A 75 -3.76 -8.91 1.92
C ARG A 75 -2.34 -9.46 1.77
N GLY A 76 -1.55 -9.42 2.85
CA GLY A 76 -0.22 -10.04 2.88
C GLY A 76 0.92 -9.20 2.29
N ALA A 77 0.64 -7.99 1.80
CA ALA A 77 1.65 -7.08 1.22
C ALA A 77 2.44 -6.25 2.25
N GLY A 78 2.19 -6.43 3.56
CA GLY A 78 2.86 -5.65 4.61
C GLY A 78 2.38 -4.19 4.73
N ILE A 79 1.19 -3.88 4.20
CA ILE A 79 0.60 -2.53 4.24
C ILE A 79 -0.13 -2.34 5.58
N SER A 80 0.28 -1.31 6.33
CA SER A 80 -0.28 -0.97 7.63
C SER A 80 -1.68 -0.35 7.53
N ASP A 81 -2.46 -0.45 8.61
CA ASP A 81 -3.75 0.24 8.71
C ASP A 81 -3.61 1.76 8.67
N GLU A 82 -2.52 2.29 9.23
CA GLU A 82 -2.19 3.70 9.14
C GLU A 82 -2.02 4.14 7.68
N THR A 83 -1.26 3.38 6.88
CA THR A 83 -1.11 3.65 5.44
C THR A 83 -2.44 3.58 4.71
N ARG A 84 -3.26 2.56 4.98
CA ARG A 84 -4.61 2.46 4.40
C ARG A 84 -5.45 3.70 4.73
N ASN A 85 -5.40 4.17 5.97
CA ASN A 85 -6.15 5.34 6.41
C ASN A 85 -5.66 6.62 5.72
N HIS A 86 -4.34 6.81 5.65
CA HIS A 86 -3.72 7.94 4.96
C HIS A 86 -4.12 7.97 3.47
N LEU A 87 -4.09 6.83 2.79
CA LEU A 87 -4.48 6.71 1.38
C LEU A 87 -5.97 7.01 1.19
N ARG A 88 -6.83 6.62 2.15
CA ARG A 88 -8.26 6.96 2.13
C ARG A 88 -8.47 8.47 2.26
N GLU A 89 -7.74 9.12 3.18
CA GLU A 89 -7.80 10.58 3.36
C GLU A 89 -7.36 11.32 2.09
N ILE A 90 -6.24 10.90 1.48
CA ILE A 90 -5.76 11.46 0.21
C ILE A 90 -6.80 11.27 -0.89
N HIS A 91 -7.44 10.10 -0.97
CA HIS A 91 -8.48 9.83 -1.96
C HIS A 91 -9.73 10.71 -1.75
N LEU A 92 -10.16 10.92 -0.51
CA LEU A 92 -11.27 11.82 -0.17
C LEU A 92 -10.95 13.27 -0.56
N GLU A 93 -9.75 13.73 -0.25
CA GLU A 93 -9.28 15.05 -0.67
C GLU A 93 -9.24 15.17 -2.20
N ALA A 94 -8.69 14.18 -2.90
CA ALA A 94 -8.64 14.15 -4.36
C ALA A 94 -10.05 14.21 -4.98
N THR A 95 -11.01 13.48 -4.38
CA THR A 95 -12.42 13.50 -4.79
C THR A 95 -12.98 14.90 -4.68
N HIS A 96 -12.75 15.59 -3.55
CA HIS A 96 -13.21 16.95 -3.34
C HIS A 96 -12.65 17.90 -4.40
N TRP A 97 -11.34 17.90 -4.63
CA TRP A 97 -10.68 18.75 -5.61
C TRP A 97 -11.15 18.49 -7.04
N HIS A 98 -11.24 17.23 -7.45
CA HIS A 98 -11.69 16.86 -8.79
C HIS A 98 -13.13 17.34 -9.04
N MET A 99 -14.04 17.09 -8.09
CA MET A 99 -15.45 17.46 -8.21
C MET A 99 -15.66 18.98 -8.15
N GLN A 100 -14.93 19.69 -7.30
CA GLN A 100 -14.99 21.15 -7.22
C GLN A 100 -14.55 21.79 -8.54
N ALA A 101 -13.41 21.35 -9.09
CA ALA A 101 -12.93 21.86 -10.38
C ALA A 101 -13.91 21.56 -11.51
N ASN A 102 -14.59 20.41 -11.47
CA ASN A 102 -15.59 20.06 -12.48
C ASN A 102 -16.84 20.95 -12.40
N LYS A 103 -17.32 21.25 -11.18
CA LYS A 103 -18.41 22.22 -10.98
C LYS A 103 -18.05 23.60 -11.53
N GLN A 104 -16.84 24.08 -11.24
CA GLN A 104 -16.35 25.38 -11.74
C GLN A 104 -16.27 25.41 -13.27
N PHE A 105 -15.75 24.34 -13.88
CA PHE A 105 -15.66 24.22 -15.33
C PHE A 105 -17.05 24.29 -16.00
N ASN A 106 -18.02 23.56 -15.46
CA ASN A 106 -19.39 23.56 -16.00
C ASN A 106 -20.08 24.92 -15.84
N LEU A 107 -19.85 25.62 -14.72
CA LEU A 107 -20.39 26.97 -14.51
C LEU A 107 -19.76 28.01 -15.44
N ALA A 108 -18.48 27.87 -15.79
CA ALA A 108 -17.79 28.77 -16.71
C ALA A 108 -18.09 28.49 -18.19
N SER A 109 -18.61 27.30 -18.50
CA SER A 109 -18.95 26.85 -19.86
C SER A 109 -20.44 26.96 -20.17
N ALA A 110 -21.26 27.41 -19.21
CA ALA A 110 -22.69 27.67 -19.32
C ALA A 110 -22.94 29.16 -19.59
#